data_AF-A0A9Q1ALC9-F1
#
_entry.id   AF-A0A9Q1ALC9-F1
#
_cell.length_a   1.000
_cell.length_b   1.000
_cell.length_c   1.000
_cell.angle_alpha   90.00
_cell.angle_beta   90.00
_cell.angle_gamma   90.00
#
_symmetry.space_group_name_H-M   'P 1'
#
loop_
_entity.id
_entity.type
_entity.pdbx_description
1 polymer ?
#
loop_
_entity_poly.entity_id
_entity_poly.type
_entity_poly.pdbx_seq_one_letter_code
_entity_poly.pdbx_strand_id
1 'polypeptide(L)'
;MDAPLPNQIQHHPIGGEMKHLFTKNMTQDDMLGLVLVGDSKNFLTSLPKPMLDEISIKGLEIEIYTPRNKFWATIYYDRTIKIFRLEKIAWAEVFVKSDFKVGDKIACWSLYHADLGPNGNLALLIEKVHIDIDNEGSG
;
A
#
# COMPACT_ATOMS: atom_id res chain seq x y z
N MET A 1 -18.90 12.25 -7.72
CA MET A 1 -17.56 12.87 -7.63
C MET A 1 -16.55 11.75 -7.77
N ASP A 2 -15.46 11.97 -8.49
CA ASP A 2 -14.46 10.93 -8.75
C ASP A 2 -13.70 10.60 -7.45
N ALA A 3 -13.38 9.33 -7.25
CA ALA A 3 -12.58 8.89 -6.11
C ALA A 3 -11.21 9.59 -6.12
N PRO A 4 -10.63 9.91 -4.95
CA PRO A 4 -9.32 10.56 -4.89
C PRO A 4 -8.24 9.65 -5.51
N LEU A 5 -7.57 10.15 -6.54
CA LEU A 5 -6.48 9.48 -7.24
C LEU A 5 -5.11 10.07 -6.83
N PRO A 6 -4.04 9.26 -6.83
CA PRO A 6 -2.69 9.76 -6.63
C PRO A 6 -2.31 10.73 -7.74
N ASN A 7 -1.71 11.87 -7.38
CA ASN A 7 -1.48 12.98 -8.30
C ASN A 7 -0.01 13.13 -8.72
N GLN A 8 0.93 12.49 -8.02
CA GLN A 8 2.36 12.58 -8.29
C GLN A 8 2.92 11.31 -8.98
N ILE A 9 2.14 10.25 -9.13
CA ILE A 9 2.60 8.95 -9.64
C ILE A 9 2.14 8.76 -11.10
N GLN A 10 3.03 8.98 -12.06
CA GLN A 10 2.69 8.99 -13.50
C GLN A 10 2.99 7.67 -14.25
N HIS A 11 3.71 6.73 -13.64
CA HIS A 11 4.19 5.50 -14.29
C HIS A 11 3.70 4.21 -13.62
N HIS A 12 2.49 4.23 -13.07
CA HIS A 12 1.85 3.02 -12.58
C HIS A 12 1.11 2.29 -13.72
N PRO A 13 0.87 0.97 -13.62
CA PRO A 13 0.10 0.22 -14.59
C PRO A 13 -1.28 0.87 -14.83
N ILE A 14 -1.69 0.97 -16.10
CA ILE A 14 -2.99 1.52 -16.48
C ILE A 14 -4.05 0.42 -16.34
N GLY A 15 -5.23 0.79 -15.83
CA GLY A 15 -6.35 -0.13 -15.58
C GLY A 15 -6.40 -0.56 -14.10
N GLY A 16 -7.15 -1.61 -13.81
CA GLY A 16 -7.31 -2.12 -12.43
C GLY A 16 -8.24 -1.28 -11.57
N GLU A 17 -8.62 -1.83 -10.42
CA GLU A 17 -9.39 -1.14 -9.39
C GLU A 17 -8.42 -0.43 -8.44
N MET A 18 -8.54 0.90 -8.37
CA MET A 18 -7.77 1.71 -7.46
C MET A 18 -8.60 2.10 -6.24
N LYS A 19 -8.04 1.93 -5.05
CA LYS A 19 -8.71 2.28 -3.80
C LYS A 19 -7.74 2.96 -2.84
N HIS A 20 -8.11 4.13 -2.35
CA HIS A 20 -7.38 4.77 -1.25
C HIS A 20 -7.55 3.93 0.03
N LEU A 21 -6.43 3.58 0.65
CA LEU A 21 -6.40 2.75 1.84
C LEU A 21 -6.26 3.57 3.12
N PHE A 22 -5.35 4.55 3.13
CA PHE A 22 -5.14 5.44 4.26
C PHE A 22 -4.29 6.64 3.90
N THR A 23 -4.46 7.70 4.68
CA THR A 23 -3.49 8.78 4.85
C THR A 23 -2.99 8.77 6.29
N LYS A 24 -1.67 8.91 6.50
CA LYS A 24 -1.09 8.97 7.85
C LYS A 24 0.18 9.82 7.90
N ASN A 25 0.50 10.31 9.10
CA ASN A 25 1.84 10.82 9.40
C ASN A 25 2.77 9.63 9.67
N MET A 26 3.94 9.66 9.06
CA MET A 26 4.99 8.67 9.28
C MET A 26 5.59 8.81 10.68
N THR A 27 5.64 7.71 11.43
CA THR A 27 6.27 7.65 12.75
C THR A 27 7.64 6.97 12.70
N GLN A 28 8.37 6.96 13.82
CA GLN A 28 9.60 6.19 13.93
C GLN A 28 9.36 4.68 13.76
N ASP A 29 8.21 4.17 14.21
CA ASP A 29 7.85 2.76 14.06
C ASP A 29 7.69 2.38 12.58
N ASP A 30 7.15 3.28 11.75
CA ASP A 30 7.02 3.05 10.32
C ASP A 30 8.38 2.85 9.64
N MET A 31 9.48 3.34 10.21
CA MET A 31 10.83 3.06 9.67
C MET A 31 11.24 1.58 9.82
N LEU A 32 10.61 0.85 10.73
CA LEU A 32 10.87 -0.56 10.97
C LEU A 32 10.04 -1.48 10.07
N GLY A 33 9.19 -0.89 9.21
CA GLY A 33 8.27 -1.57 8.32
C GLY A 33 6.92 -0.85 8.37
N LEU A 34 6.43 -0.39 7.21
CA LEU A 34 5.19 0.37 7.16
C LEU A 34 4.02 -0.51 7.63
N VAL A 35 3.33 -0.06 8.67
CA VAL A 35 2.07 -0.68 9.10
C VAL A 35 0.95 -0.20 8.18
N LEU A 36 0.24 -1.15 7.58
CA LEU A 36 -0.91 -0.87 6.72
C LEU A 36 -2.15 -0.68 7.61
N VAL A 37 -2.68 0.55 7.64
CA VAL A 37 -3.74 0.99 8.56
C VAL A 37 -5.02 1.36 7.82
N GLY A 38 -6.04 1.83 8.56
CA GLY A 38 -7.30 2.29 7.96
C GLY A 38 -7.99 1.18 7.18
N ASP A 39 -8.36 1.47 5.94
CA ASP A 39 -9.09 0.56 5.07
C ASP A 39 -8.22 -0.57 4.51
N SER A 40 -6.89 -0.54 4.72
CA SER A 40 -5.99 -1.61 4.30
C SER A 40 -6.42 -2.98 4.83
N LYS A 41 -6.86 -3.06 6.10
CA LYS A 41 -7.26 -4.35 6.68
C LYS A 41 -8.43 -4.97 5.92
N ASN A 42 -9.50 -4.21 5.73
CA ASN A 42 -10.71 -4.68 5.05
C ASN A 42 -10.39 -5.06 3.59
N PHE A 43 -9.63 -4.21 2.89
CA PHE A 43 -9.19 -4.46 1.53
C PHE A 43 -8.37 -5.76 1.42
N LEU A 44 -7.32 -5.91 2.24
CA LEU A 44 -6.44 -7.09 2.19
C LEU A 44 -7.18 -8.38 2.54
N THR A 45 -8.15 -8.32 3.46
CA THR A 45 -9.00 -9.49 3.78
C THR A 45 -10.04 -9.82 2.71
N SER A 46 -10.33 -8.90 1.80
CA SER A 46 -11.24 -9.13 0.65
C SER A 46 -10.53 -9.66 -0.60
N LEU A 47 -9.20 -9.72 -0.61
CA LEU A 47 -8.45 -10.30 -1.71
C LEU A 47 -8.81 -11.77 -1.93
N PRO A 48 -8.62 -12.30 -3.15
CA PRO A 48 -8.81 -13.72 -3.42
C PRO A 48 -8.07 -14.59 -2.42
N LYS A 49 -8.70 -15.69 -2.01
CA LYS A 49 -8.17 -16.61 -1.00
C LYS A 49 -6.71 -17.02 -1.24
N PRO A 50 -6.26 -17.35 -2.47
CA PRO A 50 -4.86 -17.68 -2.72
C PRO A 50 -3.87 -16.56 -2.32
N MET A 51 -4.20 -15.30 -2.57
CA MET A 51 -3.37 -14.16 -2.18
C MET A 51 -3.38 -13.98 -0.66
N LEU A 52 -4.54 -14.12 -0.02
CA LEU A 52 -4.66 -14.00 1.43
C LEU A 52 -3.88 -15.12 2.15
N ASP A 53 -3.93 -16.34 1.62
CA ASP A 53 -3.14 -17.49 2.10
C ASP A 53 -1.64 -17.20 1.94
N GLU A 54 -1.22 -16.65 0.80
CA GLU A 54 0.17 -16.26 0.54
C GLU A 54 0.68 -15.20 1.54
N ILE A 55 -0.07 -14.11 1.76
CA ILE A 55 0.22 -13.08 2.78
C ILE A 55 0.37 -13.74 4.17
N SER A 56 -0.45 -14.74 4.47
CA SER A 56 -0.52 -15.38 5.79
C SER A 56 0.55 -16.43 6.04
N ILE A 57 1.14 -17.00 4.99
CA ILE A 57 2.10 -18.12 5.07
C ILE A 57 3.54 -17.63 4.86
N LYS A 58 3.80 -16.96 3.74
CA LYS A 58 5.16 -16.61 3.29
C LYS A 58 5.32 -15.16 2.85
N GLY A 59 4.24 -14.38 2.91
CA GLY A 59 4.16 -13.02 2.39
C GLY A 59 3.84 -12.99 0.90
N LEU A 60 3.15 -11.92 0.49
CA LEU A 60 2.83 -11.65 -0.92
C LEU A 60 3.76 -10.56 -1.43
N GLU A 61 4.59 -10.90 -2.42
CA GLU A 61 5.43 -9.95 -3.12
C GLU A 61 4.57 -9.08 -4.04
N ILE A 62 4.76 -7.77 -3.97
CA ILE A 62 4.02 -6.74 -4.69
C ILE A 62 4.96 -5.65 -5.20
N GLU A 63 4.49 -4.89 -6.18
CA GLU A 63 5.15 -3.66 -6.59
C GLU A 63 4.67 -2.48 -5.72
N ILE A 64 5.61 -1.60 -5.36
CA ILE A 64 5.34 -0.29 -4.76
C ILE A 64 5.78 0.78 -5.74
N TYR A 65 4.85 1.65 -6.10
CA TYR A 65 5.08 2.83 -6.93
C TYR A 65 5.14 4.07 -6.04
N THR A 66 6.21 4.84 -6.17
CA THR A 66 6.30 6.20 -5.64
C THR A 66 6.48 7.18 -6.79
N PRO A 67 6.42 8.51 -6.57
CA PRO A 67 6.46 9.49 -7.66
C PRO A 67 7.63 9.34 -8.64
N ARG A 68 8.75 8.77 -8.20
CA ARG A 68 9.98 8.66 -9.01
C ARG A 68 10.52 7.24 -9.14
N ASN A 69 10.01 6.29 -8.37
CA ASN A 69 10.64 4.98 -8.23
C ASN A 69 9.60 3.86 -8.21
N LYS A 70 10.06 2.67 -8.57
CA LYS A 70 9.34 1.41 -8.40
C LYS A 70 10.20 0.47 -7.55
N PHE A 71 9.55 -0.22 -6.62
CA PHE A 71 10.20 -1.18 -5.72
C PHE A 71 9.41 -2.48 -5.70
N TRP A 72 10.09 -3.55 -5.33
CA TRP A 72 9.44 -4.79 -4.92
C TRP A 72 9.43 -4.84 -3.39
N ALA A 73 8.30 -5.19 -2.80
CA ALA A 73 8.17 -5.37 -1.37
C ALA A 73 7.19 -6.49 -1.07
N THR A 74 7.31 -7.06 0.11
CA THR A 74 6.42 -8.15 0.53
C THR A 74 5.48 -7.69 1.62
N ILE A 75 4.17 -7.91 1.43
CA ILE A 75 3.15 -7.73 2.46
C ILE A 75 3.06 -9.01 3.29
N TYR A 76 3.10 -8.85 4.61
CA TYR A 76 2.90 -9.93 5.57
C TYR A 76 1.81 -9.60 6.57
N TYR A 77 1.14 -10.65 7.07
CA TYR A 77 0.30 -10.55 8.25
C TYR A 77 1.09 -10.96 9.51
N ASP A 78 1.38 -9.99 10.38
CA ASP A 78 1.98 -10.26 11.68
C ASP A 78 0.92 -10.85 12.62
N ARG A 79 1.03 -12.14 12.90
CA ARG A 79 0.06 -12.87 13.74
C ARG A 79 0.12 -12.49 15.21
N THR A 80 1.25 -11.99 15.70
CA THR A 80 1.44 -11.67 17.13
C THR A 80 0.62 -10.45 17.50
N ILE A 81 0.70 -9.42 16.66
CA ILE A 81 0.04 -8.13 16.86
C ILE A 81 -1.17 -7.92 15.93
N LYS A 82 -1.47 -8.89 15.07
CA LYS A 82 -2.66 -8.97 14.20
C LYS A 82 -2.79 -7.78 13.23
N ILE A 83 -1.68 -7.40 12.59
CA ILE A 83 -1.63 -6.31 11.61
C ILE A 83 -1.03 -6.75 10.28
N PHE A 84 -1.38 -6.05 9.20
CA PHE A 84 -0.65 -6.14 7.94
C PHE A 84 0.48 -5.11 7.92
N ARG A 85 1.65 -5.51 7.42
CA ARG A 85 2.79 -4.61 7.26
C ARG A 85 3.65 -4.97 6.05
N LEU A 86 4.40 -3.99 5.57
CA LEU A 86 5.46 -4.22 4.59
C LEU A 86 6.72 -4.78 5.27
N GLU A 87 7.45 -5.62 4.54
CA GLU A 87 8.75 -6.10 4.97
C GLU A 87 9.73 -4.95 5.24
N LYS A 88 10.48 -5.05 6.34
CA LYS A 88 11.39 -4.00 6.79
C LYS A 88 12.45 -3.62 5.75
N ILE A 89 13.10 -4.59 5.13
CA ILE A 89 14.25 -4.34 4.25
C ILE A 89 13.78 -3.63 2.97
N ALA A 90 12.74 -4.17 2.32
CA ALA A 90 12.15 -3.55 1.15
C ALA A 90 11.59 -2.15 1.44
N TRP A 91 10.89 -1.99 2.57
CA TRP A 91 10.36 -0.68 2.96
C TRP A 91 11.45 0.35 3.26
N ALA A 92 12.56 -0.05 3.90
CA ALA A 92 13.70 0.84 4.15
C ALA A 92 14.28 1.38 2.84
N GLU A 93 14.29 0.59 1.77
CA GLU A 93 14.70 1.04 0.44
C GLU A 93 13.74 2.09 -0.14
N VAL A 94 12.42 1.85 -0.04
CA VAL A 94 11.39 2.82 -0.45
C VAL A 94 11.58 4.15 0.27
N PHE A 95 11.76 4.07 1.60
CA PHE A 95 11.94 5.22 2.48
C PHE A 95 13.13 6.09 2.06
N VAL A 96 14.30 5.48 1.87
CA VAL A 96 15.54 6.17 1.49
C VAL A 96 15.44 6.74 0.07
N LYS A 97 15.04 5.93 -0.91
CA LYS A 97 15.08 6.34 -2.33
C LYS A 97 13.94 7.29 -2.72
N SER A 98 12.87 7.36 -1.93
CA SER A 98 11.73 8.27 -2.15
C SER A 98 11.77 9.53 -1.27
N ASP A 99 12.89 9.76 -0.55
CA ASP A 99 13.08 10.89 0.37
C ASP A 99 11.99 11.00 1.46
N PHE A 100 11.40 9.89 1.89
CA PHE A 100 10.42 9.89 2.98
C PHE A 100 11.11 10.13 4.32
N LYS A 101 10.45 10.83 5.23
CA LYS A 101 10.97 11.20 6.56
C LYS A 101 9.91 11.05 7.63
N VAL A 102 10.35 10.82 8.87
CA VAL A 102 9.44 10.87 10.03
C VAL A 102 8.79 12.25 10.08
N GLY A 103 7.46 12.27 10.28
CA GLY A 103 6.66 13.48 10.24
C GLY A 103 6.09 13.82 8.87
N ASP A 104 6.58 13.22 7.78
CA ASP A 104 5.92 13.36 6.48
C ASP A 104 4.53 12.72 6.53
N LYS A 105 3.55 13.39 5.93
CA LYS A 105 2.24 12.81 5.67
C LYS A 105 2.26 12.07 4.34
N ILE A 106 1.86 10.80 4.36
CA ILE A 106 1.79 9.95 3.17
C ILE A 106 0.36 9.46 2.97
N ALA A 107 -0.01 9.27 1.71
CA ALA A 107 -1.21 8.56 1.31
C ALA A 107 -0.83 7.25 0.61
N CYS A 108 -1.64 6.23 0.80
CA CYS A 108 -1.45 4.90 0.25
C CYS A 108 -2.72 4.43 -0.46
N TRP A 109 -2.57 3.99 -1.70
CA TRP A 109 -3.64 3.37 -2.50
C TRP A 109 -3.26 1.95 -2.86
N SER A 110 -4.24 1.06 -2.96
CA SER A 110 -4.09 -0.18 -3.70
C SER A 110 -4.42 0.03 -5.17
N LEU A 111 -3.73 -0.74 -6.01
CA LEU A 111 -4.06 -0.95 -7.40
C LEU A 111 -4.17 -2.45 -7.64
N TYR A 112 -5.37 -2.95 -7.87
CA TYR A 112 -5.64 -4.37 -8.04
C TYR A 112 -6.17 -4.69 -9.43
N HIS A 113 -5.47 -5.56 -10.14
CA HIS A 113 -5.87 -6.05 -11.45
C HIS A 113 -6.36 -7.48 -11.33
N ALA A 114 -7.68 -7.68 -11.24
CA ALA A 114 -8.27 -9.02 -11.11
C ALA A 114 -8.04 -9.91 -12.35
N ASP A 115 -7.78 -9.30 -13.50
CA ASP A 115 -7.60 -9.94 -14.81
C ASP A 115 -6.14 -10.31 -15.13
N LEU A 116 -5.18 -9.84 -14.33
CA LEU A 116 -3.76 -10.12 -14.54
C LEU A 116 -3.33 -11.38 -13.79
N GLY A 117 -3.31 -12.50 -14.51
CA GLY A 117 -2.91 -13.80 -13.97
C GLY A 117 -4.04 -14.51 -13.20
N PRO A 118 -3.78 -15.72 -12.68
CA PRO A 118 -4.84 -16.58 -12.13
C PRO A 118 -5.50 -16.04 -10.85
N ASN A 119 -4.82 -15.15 -10.11
CA ASN A 119 -5.29 -14.57 -8.84
C ASN A 119 -5.40 -13.04 -8.90
N GLY A 120 -5.12 -12.43 -10.05
CA GLY A 120 -4.88 -11.01 -10.18
C GLY A 120 -3.50 -10.57 -9.70
N ASN A 121 -3.21 -9.28 -9.87
CA ASN A 121 -1.97 -8.63 -9.45
C ASN A 121 -2.28 -7.43 -8.54
N LEU A 122 -1.54 -7.29 -7.44
CA LEU A 122 -1.66 -6.18 -6.49
C LEU A 122 -0.40 -5.32 -6.50
N ALA A 123 -0.58 -4.02 -6.56
CA ALA A 123 0.45 -3.03 -6.29
C ALA A 123 -0.03 -2.00 -5.25
N LEU A 124 0.92 -1.32 -4.62
CA LEU A 124 0.65 -0.13 -3.80
C LEU A 124 1.21 1.11 -4.46
N LEU A 125 0.47 2.21 -4.36
CA LEU A 125 0.91 3.53 -4.77
C LEU A 125 1.05 4.37 -3.50
N ILE A 126 2.22 4.97 -3.28
CA ILE A 126 2.52 5.73 -2.06
C ILE A 126 3.18 7.05 -2.45
N GLU A 127 2.57 8.17 -2.04
CA GLU A 127 3.08 9.51 -2.27
C GLU A 127 2.99 10.39 -1.03
N LYS A 128 3.77 11.48 -1.00
CA LYS A 128 3.64 12.49 0.05
C LYS A 128 2.45 13.38 -0.25
N VAL A 129 1.69 13.70 0.78
CA VAL A 129 0.52 14.59 0.70
C VAL A 129 0.59 15.65 1.78
N HIS A 130 -0.17 16.74 1.61
CA HIS A 130 -0.20 17.86 2.55
C HIS A 130 -1.53 17.97 3.32
N ILE A 131 -2.54 17.22 2.90
CA ILE A 131 -3.89 17.19 3.49
C ILE A 131 -4.32 15.74 3.67
N ASP A 132 -5.30 15.51 4.55
CA ASP A 132 -5.96 14.21 4.61
C ASP A 132 -6.81 14.01 3.36
N ILE A 133 -6.81 12.78 2.86
CA ILE A 133 -7.65 12.36 1.74
C ILE A 133 -8.90 11.74 2.34
N ASP A 134 -10.01 12.46 2.26
CA ASP A 134 -11.30 11.94 2.68
C ASP A 134 -11.73 10.83 1.71
N ASN A 135 -11.80 9.60 2.20
CA ASN A 135 -12.69 8.62 1.59
C ASN A 135 -14.10 9.11 1.94
N GLU A 136 -14.87 9.61 0.97
CA GLU A 136 -16.29 9.84 1.22
C GLU A 136 -16.94 8.52 1.65
N GLY A 137 -17.10 8.36 2.95
CA GLY A 137 -17.98 7.37 3.53
C GLY A 137 -19.38 7.76 3.16
N SER A 138 -19.98 6.98 2.26
CA SER A 138 -21.42 6.87 2.15
C SER A 138 -22.02 6.75 3.55
N GLY A 139 -22.77 7.77 3.95
CA GLY A 139 -23.69 7.72 5.09
C GLY A 139 -24.86 6.79 4.85
#